data_AF-A0A955AH89-F1
#
_entry.id   AF-A0A955AH89-F1
#
_cell.length_a   1.000
_cell.length_b   1.000
_cell.length_c   1.000
_cell.angle_alpha   90.00
_cell.angle_beta   90.00
_cell.angle_gamma   90.00
#
_symmetry.space_group_name_H-M   'P 1'
#
loop_
_entity.id
_entity.type
_entity.pdbx_description
1 polymer ?
#
loop_
_entity_poly.entity_id
_entity_poly.type
_entity_poly.pdbx_seq_one_letter_code
_entity_poly.pdbx_strand_id
1 'polypeptide(L)'
;MPHVCRRVYQQYIVFTSILACLWLMPLECRSATVSVTVIDNDSSQARPARLSLVSESGERHYFFENELHPSAAVRYDKQNWINLRSIERHTTVAGFPCCTELPAGRYILTVECGKCYIPATRQLEISGSN
;
A
#
# COMPACT_ATOMS: atom_id res chain seq x y z
N MET A 1 35.55 -58.67 41.06
CA MET A 1 34.24 -58.89 40.39
C MET A 1 33.17 -58.59 41.41
N PRO A 2 32.43 -57.46 41.27
CA PRO A 2 31.10 -57.51 40.68
C PRO A 2 30.79 -56.37 39.67
N HIS A 3 29.66 -56.55 38.99
CA HIS A 3 29.01 -55.67 38.00
C HIS A 3 28.64 -54.29 38.57
N VAL A 4 28.42 -53.29 37.69
CA VAL A 4 27.24 -52.38 37.70
C VAL A 4 27.27 -51.32 36.58
N CYS A 5 26.09 -51.18 35.95
CA CYS A 5 25.50 -50.04 35.23
C CYS A 5 26.06 -49.53 33.89
N ARG A 6 25.36 -49.96 32.82
CA ARG A 6 24.99 -49.18 31.63
C ARG A 6 24.74 -47.69 31.96
N ARG A 7 25.44 -46.78 31.29
CA ARG A 7 24.97 -45.41 31.06
C ARG A 7 24.61 -45.22 29.59
N VAL A 8 23.33 -45.43 29.34
CA VAL A 8 22.56 -44.77 28.29
C VAL A 8 22.74 -43.27 28.48
N TYR A 9 23.19 -42.52 27.47
CA TYR A 9 22.86 -41.09 27.31
C TYR A 9 23.36 -40.61 25.94
N GLN A 10 22.65 -41.00 24.89
CA GLN A 10 22.81 -40.41 23.57
C GLN A 10 21.43 -40.25 22.95
N GLN A 11 20.77 -39.10 23.16
CA GLN A 11 19.62 -38.60 22.39
C GLN A 11 18.99 -37.39 23.10
N TYR A 12 19.53 -36.17 22.95
CA TYR A 12 18.79 -34.94 23.30
C TYR A 12 19.28 -33.73 22.49
N ILE A 13 19.42 -33.82 21.16
CA ILE A 13 19.64 -32.63 20.32
C ILE A 13 18.94 -32.83 18.97
N VAL A 14 17.60 -32.86 18.95
CA VAL A 14 16.84 -32.73 17.67
C VAL A 14 15.55 -31.92 17.83
N PHE A 15 15.04 -31.68 19.04
CA PHE A 15 13.70 -31.07 19.23
C PHE A 15 13.63 -29.54 19.30
N THR A 16 14.74 -28.82 19.41
CA THR A 16 14.71 -27.35 19.54
C THR A 16 14.60 -26.60 18.22
N SER A 17 14.84 -27.24 17.08
CA SER A 17 14.95 -26.56 15.79
C SER A 17 13.61 -26.25 15.09
N ILE A 18 12.51 -26.91 15.48
CA ILE A 18 11.22 -26.79 14.79
C ILE A 18 10.39 -25.61 15.34
N LEU A 19 10.59 -25.19 16.60
CA LEU A 19 9.83 -24.08 17.20
C LEU A 19 10.25 -22.68 16.69
N ALA A 20 11.47 -22.53 16.17
CA ALA A 20 11.98 -21.25 15.68
C ALA A 20 11.46 -20.89 14.27
N CYS A 21 11.09 -21.87 13.45
CA CYS A 21 10.58 -21.61 12.09
C CYS A 21 9.09 -21.24 12.04
N LEU A 22 8.29 -21.57 13.07
CA LEU A 22 6.86 -21.23 13.10
C LEU A 22 6.56 -19.74 13.36
N TRP A 23 7.57 -18.93 13.68
CA TRP A 23 7.45 -17.48 13.85
C TRP A 23 7.77 -16.67 12.59
N LEU A 24 8.03 -17.34 11.46
CA LEU A 24 8.29 -16.73 10.16
C LEU A 24 7.16 -17.02 9.16
N MET A 25 5.90 -17.08 9.62
CA MET A 25 4.81 -17.04 8.65
C MET A 25 4.73 -15.61 8.08
N PRO A 26 4.97 -15.41 6.78
CA PRO A 26 4.66 -14.13 6.17
C PRO A 26 3.16 -13.94 6.31
N LEU A 27 2.73 -12.83 6.89
CA LEU A 27 1.38 -12.33 6.66
C LEU A 27 1.31 -12.12 5.14
N GLU A 28 0.58 -12.98 4.42
CA GLU A 28 0.29 -12.69 3.02
C GLU A 28 -0.46 -11.36 2.97
N CYS A 29 0.27 -10.31 2.62
CA CYS A 29 -0.27 -8.97 2.46
C CYS A 29 -1.05 -8.98 1.15
N ARG A 30 -2.28 -9.49 1.22
CA ARG A 30 -3.18 -9.65 0.09
C ARG A 30 -3.43 -8.27 -0.51
N SER A 31 -2.96 -8.03 -1.73
CA SER A 31 -3.13 -6.77 -2.44
C SER A 31 -4.24 -6.85 -3.48
N ALA A 32 -4.72 -5.69 -3.91
CA ALA A 32 -5.63 -5.55 -5.05
C ALA A 32 -5.22 -4.32 -5.87
N THR A 33 -5.37 -4.42 -7.19
CA THR A 33 -5.19 -3.27 -8.09
C THR A 33 -6.43 -2.40 -8.07
N VAL A 34 -6.27 -1.13 -7.70
CA VAL A 34 -7.33 -0.12 -7.74
C VAL A 34 -7.15 0.74 -8.97
N SER A 35 -8.17 0.82 -9.83
CA SER A 35 -8.20 1.72 -10.97
C SER A 35 -9.08 2.94 -10.70
N VAL A 36 -8.61 4.13 -11.06
CA VAL A 36 -9.30 5.40 -10.87
C VAL A 36 -9.38 6.14 -12.20
N THR A 37 -10.57 6.66 -12.50
CA THR A 37 -10.82 7.64 -13.56
C THR A 37 -11.67 8.77 -12.98
N VAL A 38 -11.26 10.02 -13.20
CA VAL A 38 -12.02 11.20 -12.74
C VAL A 38 -12.91 11.67 -13.89
N ILE A 39 -14.23 11.61 -13.69
CA ILE A 39 -15.22 11.99 -14.68
C ILE A 39 -15.92 13.28 -14.26
N ASP A 40 -16.06 14.21 -15.19
CA ASP A 40 -16.88 15.40 -15.07
C ASP A 40 -18.37 15.04 -15.18
N ASN A 41 -19.18 15.43 -14.21
CA ASN A 41 -20.58 15.03 -14.18
C ASN A 41 -21.41 15.68 -15.31
N ASP A 42 -21.09 16.91 -15.71
CA ASP A 42 -21.88 17.66 -16.68
C ASP A 42 -21.56 17.21 -18.12
N SER A 43 -20.28 17.04 -18.42
CA SER A 43 -19.82 16.65 -19.76
C SER A 43 -19.66 15.14 -19.95
N SER A 44 -19.66 14.36 -18.87
CA SER A 44 -19.30 12.92 -18.85
C SER A 44 -17.89 12.64 -19.41
N GLN A 45 -17.02 13.65 -19.47
CA GLN A 45 -15.66 13.51 -19.97
C GLN A 45 -14.67 13.27 -18.83
N ALA A 46 -13.62 12.50 -19.13
CA ALA A 46 -12.54 12.30 -18.20
C ALA A 46 -11.70 13.58 -18.05
N ARG A 47 -11.24 13.85 -16.82
CA ARG A 47 -10.58 15.11 -16.48
C ARG A 47 -9.25 14.95 -15.75
N PRO A 48 -8.30 15.87 -16.00
CA PRO A 48 -7.10 15.94 -15.20
C PRO A 48 -7.39 16.27 -13.74
N ALA A 49 -6.65 15.65 -12.83
CA ALA A 49 -6.82 15.83 -11.40
C ALA A 49 -5.51 15.57 -10.64
N ARG A 50 -5.44 16.05 -9.40
CA ARG A 50 -4.47 15.58 -8.41
C ARG A 50 -5.15 14.55 -7.53
N LEU A 51 -4.50 13.40 -7.38
CA LEU A 51 -4.95 12.29 -6.56
C LEU A 51 -4.01 12.15 -5.37
N SER A 52 -4.55 12.32 -4.17
CA SER A 52 -3.85 12.04 -2.92
C SER A 52 -4.47 10.80 -2.30
N LEU A 53 -3.68 9.73 -2.18
CA LEU A 53 -4.12 8.48 -1.56
C LEU A 53 -3.25 8.18 -0.35
N VAL A 54 -3.89 8.00 0.80
CA VAL A 54 -3.22 7.75 2.07
C VAL A 54 -3.92 6.63 2.82
N SER A 55 -3.16 5.83 3.59
CA SER A 55 -3.74 4.91 4.57
C SER A 55 -4.63 5.67 5.56
N GLU A 56 -5.61 4.99 6.14
CA GLU A 56 -6.47 5.59 7.17
C GLU A 56 -5.66 6.17 8.35
N SER A 57 -4.52 5.56 8.69
CA SER A 57 -3.60 6.06 9.72
C SER A 57 -2.89 7.36 9.35
N GLY A 58 -2.89 7.75 8.07
CA GLY A 58 -2.13 8.91 7.56
C GLY A 58 -0.64 8.63 7.34
N GLU A 59 -0.14 7.44 7.68
CA GLU A 59 1.29 7.14 7.71
C GLU A 59 1.87 6.85 6.32
N ARG A 60 1.10 6.19 5.46
CA ARG A 60 1.59 5.71 4.16
C ARG A 60 0.82 6.34 3.02
N HIS A 61 1.55 6.98 2.12
CA HIS A 61 1.01 7.51 0.87
C HIS A 61 1.23 6.53 -0.28
N TYR A 62 0.29 6.52 -1.21
CA TYR A 62 0.29 5.68 -2.39
C TYR A 62 0.19 6.57 -3.63
N PHE A 63 0.83 6.12 -4.70
CA PHE A 63 0.87 6.85 -5.96
C PHE A 63 0.23 6.00 -7.05
N PHE A 64 -0.45 6.67 -7.97
CA PHE A 64 -1.02 6.06 -9.15
C PHE A 64 -0.02 6.09 -10.30
N GLU A 65 -0.12 5.09 -11.16
CA GLU A 65 0.63 4.94 -12.39
C GLU A 65 -0.34 4.74 -13.57
N ASN A 66 0.16 4.91 -14.78
CA ASN A 66 -0.58 4.57 -16.00
C ASN A 66 0.35 3.75 -16.89
N GLU A 67 0.02 2.48 -17.08
CA GLU A 67 0.86 1.53 -17.81
C GLU A 67 0.98 1.86 -19.30
N LEU A 68 -0.07 2.40 -19.92
CA LEU A 68 -0.11 2.71 -21.35
C LEU A 68 0.61 4.02 -21.68
N HIS A 69 0.52 4.99 -20.77
CA HIS A 69 1.04 6.34 -20.92
C HIS A 69 1.66 6.79 -19.58
N PRO A 70 2.93 6.45 -19.29
CA PRO A 70 3.57 6.81 -18.01
C PRO A 70 3.58 8.32 -17.72
N SER A 71 3.64 9.15 -18.77
CA SER A 71 3.55 10.62 -18.64
C SER A 71 2.15 11.12 -18.26
N ALA A 72 1.11 10.27 -18.34
CA ALA A 72 -0.25 10.58 -17.94
C ALA A 72 -0.47 10.48 -16.42
N ALA A 73 0.52 10.01 -15.65
CA ALA A 73 0.50 9.95 -14.20
C ALA A 73 1.85 10.43 -13.63
N VAL A 74 1.91 11.68 -13.17
CA VAL A 74 3.14 12.31 -12.67
C VAL A 74 3.13 12.34 -11.15
N ARG A 75 4.05 11.60 -10.53
CA ARG A 75 4.26 11.59 -9.07
C ARG A 75 4.87 12.91 -8.58
N TYR A 76 4.25 13.49 -7.57
CA TYR A 76 4.78 14.58 -6.77
C TYR A 76 4.98 14.11 -5.34
N ASP A 77 6.23 14.08 -4.89
CA ASP A 77 6.61 13.66 -3.53
C ASP A 77 7.67 14.63 -3.02
N LYS A 78 7.22 15.65 -2.29
CA LYS A 78 8.07 16.71 -1.80
C LYS A 78 7.91 16.85 -0.29
N GLN A 79 9.05 16.97 0.37
CA GLN A 79 9.17 17.29 1.78
C GLN A 79 10.04 18.53 1.91
N ASN A 80 9.57 19.51 2.69
CA ASN A 80 10.34 20.71 2.95
C ASN A 80 11.57 20.38 3.83
N TRP A 81 12.72 20.96 3.48
CA TRP A 81 13.99 20.69 4.16
C TRP A 81 14.15 21.42 5.49
N ILE A 82 13.45 22.55 5.69
CA ILE A 82 13.46 23.32 6.94
C ILE A 82 12.37 22.77 7.89
N ASN A 83 11.16 22.63 7.37
CA ASN A 83 10.02 22.13 8.11
C ASN A 83 9.70 20.70 7.67
N LEU A 84 10.29 19.72 8.35
CA LEU A 84 10.09 18.30 8.04
C LEU A 84 8.63 17.83 8.15
N ARG A 85 7.75 18.61 8.78
CA ARG A 85 6.30 18.33 8.87
C ARG A 85 5.53 18.83 7.64
N SER A 86 6.12 19.68 6.82
CA SER A 86 5.51 20.17 5.58
C SER A 86 5.79 19.19 4.46
N ILE A 87 4.82 18.34 4.18
CA ILE A 87 4.91 17.28 3.17
C ILE A 87 3.73 17.42 2.20
N GLU A 88 4.03 17.34 0.91
CA GLU A 88 3.04 17.34 -0.16
C GLU A 88 3.28 16.12 -1.07
N ARG A 89 2.28 15.23 -1.13
CA ARG A 89 2.33 13.96 -1.87
C ARG A 89 1.04 13.74 -2.64
N HIS A 90 1.14 13.64 -3.96
CA HIS A 90 0.01 13.33 -4.85
C HIS A 90 0.51 12.80 -6.20
N THR A 91 -0.40 12.22 -6.99
CA THR A 91 -0.19 11.97 -8.42
C THR A 91 -1.03 12.94 -9.23
N THR A 92 -0.42 13.68 -10.15
CA THR A 92 -1.16 14.45 -11.17
C THR A 92 -1.48 13.53 -12.34
N VAL A 93 -2.77 13.38 -12.66
CA VAL A 93 -3.24 12.51 -13.75
C VAL A 93 -3.84 13.34 -14.89
N ALA A 94 -3.65 12.89 -16.13
CA ALA A 94 -4.10 13.59 -17.33
C ALA A 94 -5.55 13.28 -17.78
N GLY A 95 -6.34 12.60 -16.94
CA GLY A 95 -7.71 12.19 -17.28
C GLY A 95 -7.83 10.86 -18.01
N PHE A 96 -6.81 10.01 -17.97
CA PHE A 96 -6.91 8.60 -18.37
C PHE A 96 -7.04 7.71 -17.12
N PRO A 97 -7.53 6.47 -17.26
CA PRO A 97 -7.49 5.50 -16.17
C PRO A 97 -6.07 5.36 -15.62
N CYS A 98 -5.93 5.35 -14.31
CA CYS A 98 -4.66 5.12 -13.62
C CYS A 98 -4.86 4.06 -12.54
N CYS A 99 -3.82 3.32 -12.21
CA CYS A 99 -3.88 2.21 -11.28
C CYS A 99 -2.85 2.33 -10.16
N THR A 100 -3.13 1.68 -9.03
CA THR A 100 -2.19 1.50 -7.92
C THR A 100 -2.48 0.19 -7.21
N GLU A 101 -1.46 -0.50 -6.72
CA GLU A 101 -1.63 -1.70 -5.91
C GLU A 101 -1.74 -1.33 -4.44
N LEU A 102 -2.84 -1.75 -3.82
CA LEU A 102 -3.09 -1.51 -2.40
C LEU A 102 -3.18 -2.84 -1.64
N PRO A 103 -2.47 -3.00 -0.51
CA PRO A 103 -2.74 -4.11 0.40
C PRO A 103 -4.16 -4.00 0.97
N ALA A 104 -4.66 -5.10 1.53
CA ALA A 104 -5.92 -5.08 2.26
C ALA A 104 -5.87 -4.04 3.39
N GLY A 105 -6.91 -3.22 3.51
CA GLY A 105 -6.95 -2.11 4.45
C GLY A 105 -7.89 -0.98 4.04
N ARG A 106 -7.88 0.09 4.83
CA ARG A 106 -8.70 1.29 4.61
C ARG A 106 -7.85 2.48 4.19
N TYR A 107 -8.38 3.27 3.26
CA TYR A 107 -7.67 4.38 2.63
C TYR A 107 -8.58 5.59 2.44
N ILE A 108 -7.95 6.75 2.36
CA ILE A 108 -8.61 8.02 2.05
C ILE A 108 -8.04 8.49 0.71
N LEU A 109 -8.92 8.55 -0.31
CA LEU A 109 -8.64 9.14 -1.61
C LEU A 109 -9.21 10.56 -1.65
N THR A 110 -8.37 11.55 -1.89
CA THR A 110 -8.75 12.94 -2.14
C THR A 110 -8.44 13.31 -3.58
N VAL A 111 -9.43 13.88 -4.27
CA VAL A 111 -9.39 14.28 -5.68
C VAL A 111 -9.53 15.78 -5.79
N GLU A 112 -8.55 16.44 -6.41
CA GLU A 112 -8.56 17.89 -6.64
C GLU A 112 -8.51 18.20 -8.14
N CYS A 113 -9.52 18.90 -8.68
CA CYS A 113 -9.65 19.20 -10.11
C CYS A 113 -9.25 20.66 -10.45
N GLY A 114 -8.28 21.22 -9.72
CA GLY A 114 -7.88 22.63 -9.81
C GLY A 114 -8.59 23.54 -8.81
N LYS A 115 -8.31 24.84 -8.85
CA LYS A 115 -8.71 25.81 -7.80
C LYS A 115 -10.20 26.20 -7.81
N CYS A 116 -10.93 25.84 -8.86
CA CYS A 116 -12.35 26.18 -9.00
C CYS A 116 -13.29 25.09 -8.45
N TYR A 117 -12.74 23.96 -7.99
CA TYR A 117 -13.52 22.81 -7.54
C TYR A 117 -13.24 22.55 -6.06
N ILE A 118 -14.28 22.15 -5.35
CA ILE A 118 -14.14 21.64 -3.99
C ILE A 118 -13.53 20.23 -4.08
N PRO A 119 -12.49 19.91 -3.30
CA PRO A 119 -11.93 18.57 -3.28
C PRO A 119 -12.97 17.51 -2.91
N ALA A 120 -12.97 16.40 -3.65
CA ALA A 120 -13.81 15.26 -3.34
C ALA A 120 -13.01 14.22 -2.53
N THR A 121 -13.57 13.73 -1.43
CA THR A 121 -12.94 12.70 -0.60
C THR A 121 -13.77 11.43 -0.59
N ARG A 122 -13.10 10.29 -0.77
CA ARG A 122 -13.70 8.95 -0.72
C ARG A 122 -12.89 8.05 0.21
N GLN A 123 -13.60 7.30 1.05
CA GLN A 123 -13.01 6.19 1.79
C GLN A 123 -13.05 4.94 0.90
N LEU A 124 -11.94 4.22 0.85
CA LEU A 124 -11.80 2.96 0.13
C LEU A 124 -11.52 1.86 1.15
N GLU A 125 -12.21 0.75 1.02
CA GLU A 125 -11.94 -0.47 1.79
C GLU A 125 -11.52 -1.57 0.82
N ILE A 126 -10.29 -2.04 0.96
CA ILE A 126 -9.73 -3.09 0.15
C ILE A 126 -9.78 -4.37 0.97
N SER A 127 -10.71 -5.25 0.61
CA SER A 127 -10.60 -6.67 0.94
C SER A 127 -9.65 -7.25 -0.09
N GLY A 128 -8.53 -7.85 0.31
CA GLY A 128 -7.59 -8.40 -0.67
C GLY A 128 -8.29 -9.37 -1.65
N SER A 129 -7.74 -9.63 -2.85
CA SER A 129 -8.31 -10.58 -3.84
C SER A 129 -7.80 -12.01 -3.63
N ASN A 130 -8.68 -13.02 -3.74
CA ASN A 130 -8.38 -14.44 -3.42
C ASN A 130 -7.75 -15.12 -4.62
#